data_AF-A0A7V1NTK5-F1
#
_entry.id   AF-A0A7V1NTK5-F1
#
_cell.length_a   1.000
_cell.length_b   1.000
_cell.length_c   1.000
_cell.angle_alpha   90.00
_cell.angle_beta   90.00
_cell.angle_gamma   90.00
#
_symmetry.space_group_name_H-M   'P 1'
#
loop_
_entity.id
_entity.type
_entity.pdbx_description
1 polymer ?
#
loop_
_entity_poly.entity_id
_entity_poly.type
_entity_poly.pdbx_seq_one_letter_code
_entity_poly.pdbx_strand_id
1 'polypeptide(L)'
;MINADQIWQAALGELQLELTRATFDTWLRDARLVAHEDGTFIIGVANTYARDWLQSRLHSVILRILTRLAGRTVAVRFVVWEEPHAPEPVPLLQPPAQANERNFSPLNSHYTFDSFVVGPGNRLAHAACQAVAERPARTRTFNPLFLYGGVGLGKTHLLHAIGHVCKASGLHVLYVSAETFTNDL
;
A
#
# COMPACT_ATOMS: atom_id res chain seq x y z
N MET A 1 -21.04 -29.50 -9.74
CA MET A 1 -21.02 -28.77 -8.45
C MET A 1 -20.34 -27.43 -8.72
N ILE A 2 -21.03 -26.31 -8.46
CA ILE A 2 -20.46 -24.98 -8.70
C ILE A 2 -19.33 -24.78 -7.70
N ASN A 3 -18.12 -24.48 -8.19
CA ASN A 3 -16.96 -24.24 -7.36
C ASN A 3 -17.05 -22.85 -6.67
N ALA A 4 -16.47 -22.67 -5.49
CA ALA A 4 -16.52 -21.39 -4.77
C ALA A 4 -15.95 -20.22 -5.61
N ASP A 5 -14.93 -20.47 -6.41
CA ASP A 5 -14.40 -19.51 -7.39
C ASP A 5 -15.45 -19.08 -8.42
N GLN A 6 -16.26 -20.00 -8.94
CA GLN A 6 -17.31 -19.69 -9.89
C GLN A 6 -18.43 -18.84 -9.24
N ILE A 7 -18.75 -19.13 -7.98
CA ILE A 7 -19.71 -18.34 -7.19
C ILE A 7 -19.17 -16.91 -7.00
N TRP A 8 -17.89 -16.76 -6.65
CA TRP A 8 -17.27 -15.45 -6.48
C TRP A 8 -17.21 -14.66 -7.80
N GLN A 9 -16.85 -15.30 -8.90
CA GLN A 9 -16.82 -14.66 -10.22
C GLN A 9 -18.23 -14.20 -10.66
N ALA A 10 -19.26 -15.02 -10.42
CA ALA A 10 -20.64 -14.61 -10.67
C ALA A 10 -21.06 -13.44 -9.78
N ALA A 11 -20.67 -13.44 -8.49
CA ALA A 11 -20.95 -12.35 -7.57
C ALA A 11 -20.26 -11.03 -8.01
N LEU A 12 -19.02 -11.09 -8.49
CA LEU A 12 -18.31 -9.94 -9.04
C LEU A 12 -19.02 -9.36 -10.26
N GLY A 13 -19.52 -10.21 -11.16
CA GLY A 13 -20.30 -9.76 -12.32
C GLY A 13 -21.58 -9.03 -11.92
N GLU A 14 -22.30 -9.52 -10.90
CA GLU A 14 -23.49 -8.83 -10.38
C GLU A 14 -23.16 -7.50 -9.69
N LEU A 15 -22.10 -7.48 -8.87
CA LEU A 15 -21.63 -6.26 -8.22
C LEU A 15 -21.19 -5.20 -9.24
N GLN A 16 -20.63 -5.60 -10.38
CA GLN A 16 -20.26 -4.69 -11.46
C GLN A 16 -21.49 -4.02 -12.11
N LEU A 17 -22.64 -4.69 -12.09
CA LEU A 17 -23.91 -4.15 -12.60
C LEU A 17 -24.63 -3.30 -11.55
N GLU A 18 -24.52 -3.64 -10.26
CA GLU A 18 -25.17 -2.89 -9.16
C GLU A 18 -24.39 -1.62 -8.74
N LEU A 19 -23.08 -1.56 -8.98
CA LEU A 19 -22.21 -0.47 -8.52
C LEU A 19 -21.79 0.47 -9.65
N THR A 20 -21.41 1.69 -9.28
CA THR A 20 -20.74 2.59 -10.23
C THR A 20 -19.37 2.04 -10.61
N ARG A 21 -18.93 2.30 -11.85
CA ARG A 21 -17.61 1.89 -12.34
C ARG A 21 -16.47 2.34 -11.41
N ALA A 22 -16.51 3.58 -10.92
CA ALA A 22 -15.48 4.10 -10.02
C ALA A 22 -15.44 3.35 -8.68
N THR A 23 -16.61 3.00 -8.11
CA THR A 23 -16.70 2.21 -6.87
C THR A 23 -16.16 0.81 -7.08
N PHE A 24 -16.57 0.14 -8.17
CA PHE A 24 -16.09 -1.19 -8.49
C PHE A 24 -14.56 -1.20 -8.71
N ASP A 25 -14.07 -0.27 -9.52
CA ASP A 25 -12.65 -0.17 -9.86
C ASP A 25 -11.76 0.09 -8.65
N THR A 26 -12.23 0.90 -7.70
CA THR A 26 -11.44 1.26 -6.50
C THR A 26 -11.40 0.13 -5.47
N TRP A 27 -12.50 -0.61 -5.31
CA TRP A 27 -12.67 -1.48 -4.13
C TRP A 27 -12.78 -2.97 -4.42
N LEU A 28 -13.23 -3.34 -5.61
CA LEU A 28 -13.57 -4.74 -5.96
C LEU A 28 -12.78 -5.30 -7.14
N ARG A 29 -12.15 -4.45 -7.97
CA ARG A 29 -11.35 -4.88 -9.13
C ARG A 29 -10.31 -5.94 -8.78
N ASP A 30 -9.56 -5.72 -7.70
CA ASP A 30 -8.50 -6.62 -7.24
C ASP A 30 -8.96 -7.53 -6.09
N ALA A 31 -10.28 -7.57 -5.81
CA ALA A 31 -10.84 -8.42 -4.77
C ALA A 31 -11.00 -9.86 -5.26
N ARG A 32 -10.47 -10.81 -4.50
CA ARG A 32 -10.44 -12.23 -4.88
C ARG A 32 -10.88 -13.15 -3.76
N LEU A 33 -11.35 -14.32 -4.14
CA LEU A 33 -11.53 -15.41 -3.19
C LEU A 33 -10.15 -15.95 -2.80
N VAL A 34 -9.81 -15.84 -1.52
CA VAL A 34 -8.57 -16.37 -0.94
C VAL A 34 -8.76 -17.81 -0.49
N ALA A 35 -9.89 -18.08 0.16
CA ALA A 35 -10.25 -19.39 0.66
C ALA A 35 -11.76 -19.48 0.86
N HIS A 36 -12.27 -20.71 0.87
CA HIS A 36 -13.65 -21.00 1.22
C HIS A 36 -13.67 -22.22 2.15
N GLU A 37 -13.87 -21.94 3.43
CA GLU A 37 -13.81 -22.91 4.53
C GLU A 37 -15.09 -22.80 5.36
N ASP A 38 -15.69 -23.93 5.73
CA ASP A 38 -16.88 -24.00 6.60
C ASP A 38 -18.06 -23.10 6.15
N GLY A 39 -18.23 -22.91 4.84
CA GLY A 39 -19.29 -22.04 4.29
C GLY A 39 -19.00 -20.54 4.43
N THR A 40 -17.77 -20.17 4.76
CA THR A 40 -17.28 -18.79 4.82
C THR A 40 -16.46 -18.46 3.59
N PHE A 41 -16.84 -17.42 2.85
CA PHE A 41 -16.06 -16.85 1.77
C PHE A 41 -15.04 -15.86 2.34
N ILE A 42 -13.75 -16.15 2.18
CA ILE A 42 -12.66 -15.27 2.61
C ILE A 42 -12.21 -14.47 1.39
N ILE A 43 -12.52 -13.17 1.38
CA ILE A 43 -12.24 -12.26 0.28
C ILE A 43 -10.99 -11.44 0.61
N GLY A 44 -9.97 -11.59 -0.23
CA GLY A 44 -8.71 -10.86 -0.15
C GLY A 44 -8.80 -9.51 -0.85
N VAL A 45 -8.28 -8.47 -0.20
CA VAL A 45 -8.29 -7.08 -0.71
C VAL A 45 -6.93 -6.41 -0.53
N ALA A 46 -6.67 -5.38 -1.33
CA ALA A 46 -5.34 -4.78 -1.46
C ALA A 46 -4.79 -4.12 -0.18
N ASN A 47 -5.65 -3.54 0.67
CA ASN A 47 -5.21 -2.85 1.89
C ASN A 47 -6.31 -2.80 2.96
N THR A 48 -5.95 -2.30 4.16
CA THR A 48 -6.86 -2.19 5.30
C THR A 48 -8.02 -1.25 5.06
N TYR A 49 -7.82 -0.17 4.30
CA TYR A 49 -8.88 0.79 3.96
C TYR A 49 -9.95 0.13 3.09
N ALA A 50 -9.55 -0.67 2.09
CA ALA A 50 -10.46 -1.46 1.27
C ALA A 50 -11.25 -2.47 2.10
N ARG A 51 -10.57 -3.17 3.01
CA ARG A 51 -11.21 -4.12 3.93
C ARG A 51 -12.29 -3.44 4.76
N ASP A 52 -11.96 -2.32 5.40
CA ASP A 52 -12.86 -1.63 6.32
C ASP A 52 -14.03 -0.97 5.59
N TRP A 53 -13.78 -0.44 4.38
CA TRP A 53 -14.83 0.11 3.53
C TRP A 53 -15.80 -0.97 3.04
N LEU A 54 -15.29 -2.11 2.55
CA LEU A 54 -16.12 -3.24 2.12
C LEU A 54 -16.93 -3.82 3.27
N GLN A 55 -16.30 -4.00 4.44
CA GLN A 55 -16.95 -4.49 5.64
C GLN A 55 -18.11 -3.58 6.08
N SER A 56 -17.92 -2.26 6.02
CA SER A 56 -18.93 -1.30 6.48
C SER A 56 -20.03 -1.00 5.45
N ARG A 57 -19.72 -1.03 4.15
CA ARG A 57 -20.63 -0.57 3.10
C ARG A 57 -21.18 -1.68 2.20
N LEU A 58 -20.39 -2.69 1.87
CA LEU A 58 -20.77 -3.73 0.90
C LEU A 58 -20.96 -5.11 1.50
N HIS A 59 -20.67 -5.31 2.79
CA HIS A 59 -20.81 -6.62 3.44
C HIS A 59 -22.20 -7.23 3.25
N SER A 60 -23.27 -6.47 3.51
CA SER A 60 -24.65 -6.96 3.37
C SER A 60 -25.01 -7.32 1.93
N VAL A 61 -24.56 -6.52 0.96
CA VAL A 61 -24.80 -6.74 -0.47
C VAL A 61 -24.09 -8.01 -0.92
N ILE A 62 -22.80 -8.14 -0.60
CA ILE A 62 -21.97 -9.29 -0.96
C ILE A 62 -22.50 -10.57 -0.31
N LEU A 63 -22.85 -10.52 0.98
CA LEU A 63 -23.45 -11.64 1.71
C LEU A 63 -24.76 -12.12 1.07
N ARG A 64 -25.64 -11.18 0.70
CA ARG A 64 -26.92 -11.49 0.03
C ARG A 64 -26.69 -12.20 -1.30
N ILE A 65 -25.79 -11.67 -2.12
CA ILE A 65 -25.47 -12.24 -3.44
C ILE A 65 -24.88 -13.64 -3.29
N LEU A 66 -23.89 -13.81 -2.41
CA LEU A 66 -23.23 -15.11 -2.20
C LEU A 66 -24.19 -16.15 -1.62
N THR A 67 -25.06 -15.78 -0.68
CA THR A 67 -26.08 -16.68 -0.13
C THR A 67 -27.04 -17.17 -1.21
N ARG A 68 -27.46 -16.26 -2.10
CA ARG A 68 -28.36 -16.60 -3.21
C ARG A 68 -27.68 -17.51 -4.24
N LEU A 69 -26.44 -17.21 -4.62
CA LEU A 69 -25.69 -18.00 -5.60
C LEU A 69 -25.25 -19.37 -5.06
N ALA A 70 -24.92 -19.45 -3.76
CA ALA A 70 -24.56 -20.71 -3.12
C ALA A 70 -25.77 -21.60 -2.79
N GLY A 71 -26.99 -21.04 -2.81
CA GLY A 71 -28.22 -21.76 -2.46
C GLY A 71 -28.31 -22.16 -0.99
N ARG A 72 -27.47 -21.58 -0.12
CA ARG A 72 -27.40 -21.85 1.31
C ARG A 72 -26.89 -20.62 2.06
N THR A 73 -27.14 -20.54 3.35
CA THR A 73 -26.54 -19.50 4.20
C THR A 73 -25.03 -19.65 4.21
N VAL A 74 -24.34 -18.54 3.93
CA VAL A 74 -22.87 -18.45 3.93
C VAL A 74 -22.45 -17.29 4.83
N ALA A 75 -21.18 -17.24 5.19
CA ALA A 75 -20.56 -16.08 5.83
C ALA A 75 -19.55 -15.42 4.89
N VAL A 76 -19.23 -14.15 5.14
CA VAL A 76 -18.27 -13.38 4.37
C VAL A 76 -17.27 -12.73 5.31
N ARG A 77 -15.98 -12.84 4.99
CA ARG A 77 -14.91 -12.21 5.74
C ARG A 77 -13.93 -11.55 4.78
N PHE A 78 -13.60 -10.29 5.04
CA PHE A 78 -12.56 -9.58 4.28
C PHE A 78 -11.21 -9.66 5.00
N VAL A 79 -10.15 -9.94 4.26
CA VAL A 79 -8.77 -9.98 4.76
C VAL A 79 -7.87 -9.15 3.84
N VAL A 80 -6.85 -8.51 4.40
CA VAL A 80 -5.81 -7.91 3.57
C VAL A 80 -4.98 -9.04 3.01
N TRP A 81 -4.96 -9.16 1.70
CA TRP A 81 -4.23 -10.20 1.01
C TRP A 81 -3.34 -9.56 -0.04
N GLU A 82 -2.07 -9.46 0.31
CA GLU A 82 -1.03 -9.30 -0.69
C GLU A 82 -0.90 -10.64 -1.41
N GLU A 83 -0.98 -10.61 -2.74
CA GLU A 83 -0.47 -11.74 -3.50
C GLU A 83 0.94 -12.03 -3.00
N PRO A 84 1.35 -13.29 -2.79
CA PRO A 84 2.76 -13.60 -2.92
C PRO A 84 3.11 -13.21 -4.34
N HIS A 85 3.60 -11.98 -4.50
CA HIS A 85 4.16 -11.50 -5.74
C HIS A 85 5.35 -12.43 -5.97
N ALA A 86 5.13 -13.52 -6.71
CA ALA A 86 6.17 -14.07 -7.55
C ALA A 86 6.71 -12.82 -8.24
N PRO A 87 8.00 -12.47 -8.06
CA PRO A 87 8.53 -11.24 -8.60
C PRO A 87 8.13 -11.26 -10.06
N GLU A 88 7.17 -10.40 -10.44
CA GLU A 88 7.00 -10.13 -11.84
C GLU A 88 8.39 -9.70 -12.27
N PRO A 89 8.91 -10.21 -13.40
CA PRO A 89 10.07 -9.61 -13.98
C PRO A 89 9.63 -8.17 -14.22
N VAL A 90 9.99 -7.30 -13.27
CA VAL A 90 10.04 -5.86 -13.48
C VAL A 90 10.64 -5.79 -14.86
N PRO A 91 9.94 -5.24 -15.87
CA PRO A 91 10.57 -5.04 -17.16
C PRO A 91 11.89 -4.41 -16.79
N LEU A 92 13.00 -5.13 -17.05
CA LEU A 92 14.32 -4.57 -16.87
C LEU A 92 14.21 -3.33 -17.73
N LEU A 93 14.00 -2.17 -17.07
CA LEU A 93 13.99 -0.90 -17.74
C LEU A 93 15.28 -0.97 -18.49
N GLN A 94 15.19 -1.09 -19.83
CA GLN A 94 16.37 -0.99 -20.66
C GLN A 94 17.08 0.24 -20.11
N PRO A 95 18.34 0.12 -19.65
CA PRO A 95 19.01 1.22 -18.98
C PRO A 95 18.77 2.44 -19.86
N PRO A 96 18.11 3.49 -19.35
CA PRO A 96 17.64 4.56 -20.20
C PRO A 96 18.82 5.02 -21.03
N ALA A 97 18.67 4.93 -22.36
CA ALA A 97 19.66 5.41 -23.30
C ALA A 97 19.91 6.86 -22.92
N GLN A 98 21.05 7.08 -22.24
CA GLN A 98 21.44 8.32 -21.58
C GLN A 98 20.30 8.92 -20.77
N ALA A 99 20.19 8.53 -19.49
CA ALA A 99 19.49 9.34 -18.52
C ALA A 99 20.04 10.76 -18.60
N ASN A 100 19.33 11.67 -19.28
CA ASN A 100 19.36 13.07 -18.93
C ASN A 100 19.24 13.09 -17.42
N GLU A 101 20.18 13.76 -16.76
CA GLU A 101 20.19 13.98 -15.32
C GLU A 101 18.84 14.61 -14.96
N ARG A 102 17.83 13.77 -14.70
CA ARG A 102 16.55 14.20 -14.14
C ARG A 102 16.95 14.91 -12.85
N ASN A 103 16.44 16.12 -12.65
CA ASN A 103 16.83 17.02 -11.56
C ASN A 103 16.41 16.43 -10.20
N PHE A 104 17.10 15.38 -9.77
CA PHE A 104 16.93 14.79 -8.47
C PHE A 104 17.68 15.65 -7.47
N SER A 105 16.93 16.22 -6.54
CA SER A 105 17.51 17.07 -5.51
C SER A 105 18.49 16.25 -4.65
N PRO A 106 19.77 16.65 -4.56
CA PRO A 106 20.71 15.94 -3.71
C PRO A 106 20.27 16.04 -2.24
N LEU A 107 20.56 15.00 -1.46
CA LEU A 107 20.34 15.02 -0.03
C LEU A 107 21.20 16.13 0.61
N ASN A 108 20.55 17.09 1.27
CA ASN A 108 21.22 18.10 2.07
C ASN A 108 22.09 17.45 3.17
N SER A 109 23.40 17.73 3.17
CA SER A 109 24.40 17.16 4.09
C SER A 109 24.18 17.53 5.55
N HIS A 110 23.47 18.61 5.85
CA HIS A 110 23.20 19.04 7.22
C HIS A 110 22.04 18.31 7.88
N TYR A 111 21.23 17.60 7.10
CA TYR A 111 20.02 16.93 7.59
C TYR A 111 20.29 15.44 7.87
N THR A 112 21.03 15.16 8.95
CA THR A 112 21.36 13.80 9.42
C THR A 112 20.65 13.50 10.75
N PHE A 113 20.61 12.25 11.18
CA PHE A 113 20.07 11.92 12.50
C PHE A 113 20.90 12.57 13.63
N ASP A 114 22.22 12.63 13.47
CA ASP A 114 23.13 13.21 14.47
C ASP A 114 22.87 14.71 14.72
N SER A 115 22.44 15.44 13.69
CA SER A 115 22.11 16.86 13.79
C SER A 115 20.65 17.12 14.20
N PHE A 116 19.82 16.09 14.36
CA PHE A 116 18.42 16.22 14.71
C PHE A 116 18.22 16.22 16.23
N VAL A 117 17.68 17.30 16.78
CA VAL A 117 17.42 17.41 18.23
C VAL A 117 16.13 16.66 18.59
N VAL A 118 16.27 15.60 19.38
CA VAL A 118 15.14 14.79 19.86
C VAL A 118 14.56 15.36 21.15
N GLY A 119 13.24 15.56 21.16
CA GLY A 119 12.46 15.99 22.32
C GLY A 119 11.15 15.22 22.45
N PRO A 120 10.38 15.41 23.53
CA PRO A 120 9.13 14.67 23.77
C PRO A 120 8.14 14.72 22.59
N GLY A 121 8.03 15.87 21.92
CA GLY A 121 7.08 16.06 20.81
C GLY A 121 7.48 15.45 19.47
N ASN A 122 8.75 15.03 19.28
CA ASN A 122 9.23 14.45 18.03
C ASN A 122 9.87 13.06 18.20
N ARG A 123 9.96 12.56 19.44
CA ARG A 123 10.59 11.28 19.79
C ARG A 123 10.01 10.10 19.02
N LEU A 124 8.68 10.03 18.90
CA LEU A 124 8.01 8.95 18.18
C LEU A 124 8.37 8.97 16.67
N ALA A 125 8.30 10.15 16.05
CA ALA A 125 8.64 10.32 14.64
C ALA A 125 10.11 9.97 14.38
N HIS A 126 11.02 10.45 15.23
CA HIS A 126 12.44 10.12 15.16
C HIS A 126 12.70 8.61 15.26
N ALA A 127 12.11 7.95 16.28
CA ALA A 127 12.27 6.51 16.47
C ALA A 127 11.72 5.69 15.28
N ALA A 128 10.58 6.10 14.72
CA ALA A 128 10.03 5.47 13.52
C ALA A 128 10.99 5.64 12.32
N CYS A 129 11.56 6.84 12.13
CA CYS A 129 12.51 7.10 11.05
C CYS A 129 13.79 6.27 11.19
N GLN A 130 14.33 6.13 12.41
CA GLN A 130 15.49 5.27 12.68
C GLN A 130 15.18 3.81 12.35
N ALA A 131 14.03 3.29 12.79
CA ALA A 131 13.62 1.91 12.52
C ALA A 131 13.48 1.60 11.02
N VAL A 132 13.00 2.57 10.23
CA VAL A 132 12.95 2.46 8.77
C VAL A 132 14.34 2.50 8.15
N ALA A 133 15.21 3.41 8.63
CA ALA A 133 16.56 3.59 8.12
C ALA A 133 17.50 2.40 8.40
N GLU A 134 17.36 1.73 9.54
CA GLU A 134 18.17 0.56 9.91
C GLU A 134 17.81 -0.70 9.12
N ARG A 135 16.53 -0.84 8.73
CA ARG A 135 15.99 -2.02 8.06
C ARG A 135 15.10 -1.65 6.87
N PRO A 136 15.63 -0.91 5.88
CA PRO A 136 14.85 -0.45 4.75
C PRO A 136 14.26 -1.64 3.99
N ALA A 137 12.97 -1.56 3.67
CA ALA A 137 12.17 -2.60 3.01
C ALA A 137 12.03 -3.95 3.73
N ARG A 138 12.59 -4.14 4.94
CA ARG A 138 12.44 -5.39 5.73
C ARG A 138 11.43 -5.29 6.85
N THR A 139 11.11 -4.09 7.31
CA THR A 139 10.03 -3.82 8.27
C THR A 139 8.74 -3.49 7.52
N ARG A 140 7.94 -4.53 7.17
CA ARG A 140 6.59 -4.36 6.57
C ARG A 140 5.69 -3.41 7.38
N THR A 141 5.97 -3.26 8.67
CA THR A 141 5.23 -2.40 9.62
C THR A 141 5.27 -0.91 9.27
N PHE A 142 6.29 -0.44 8.54
CA PHE A 142 6.49 0.99 8.28
C PHE A 142 6.71 1.30 6.79
N ASN A 143 6.18 0.47 5.89
CA ASN A 143 6.13 0.76 4.47
C ASN A 143 4.67 0.92 4.00
N PRO A 144 4.22 2.13 3.64
CA PRO A 144 4.98 3.38 3.63
C PRO A 144 5.12 4.01 5.03
N LEU A 145 6.20 4.77 5.24
CA LEU A 145 6.34 5.68 6.38
C LEU A 145 5.77 7.05 5.99
N PHE A 146 4.79 7.55 6.75
CA PHE A 146 4.17 8.85 6.51
C PHE A 146 4.40 9.80 7.69
N LEU A 147 5.04 10.94 7.43
CA LEU A 147 5.31 11.97 8.44
C LEU A 147 4.38 13.18 8.25
N TYR A 148 3.62 13.52 9.30
CA TYR A 148 2.72 14.67 9.31
C TYR A 148 2.98 15.58 10.51
N GLY A 149 2.80 16.89 10.31
CA GLY A 149 2.97 17.91 11.33
C GLY A 149 3.10 19.30 10.72
N GLY A 150 2.99 20.33 11.56
CA GLY A 150 3.14 21.74 11.17
C GLY A 150 4.48 22.09 10.52
N VAL A 151 4.59 23.32 10.02
CA VAL A 151 5.82 23.85 9.41
C VAL A 151 6.98 23.87 10.43
N GLY A 152 8.20 23.64 9.96
CA GLY A 152 9.39 23.71 10.83
C GLY A 152 9.58 22.55 11.83
N LEU A 153 8.68 21.56 11.88
CA LEU A 153 8.78 20.44 12.84
C LEU A 153 9.74 19.31 12.43
N GLY A 154 10.62 19.55 11.45
CA GLY A 154 11.69 18.61 11.12
C GLY A 154 11.33 17.47 10.15
N LYS A 155 10.16 17.49 9.50
CA LYS A 155 9.74 16.47 8.52
C LYS A 155 10.78 16.26 7.40
N THR A 156 11.19 17.35 6.75
CA THR A 156 12.20 17.32 5.68
C THR A 156 13.56 16.85 6.19
N HIS A 157 13.94 17.26 7.40
CA HIS A 157 15.19 16.82 8.03
C HIS A 157 15.19 15.30 8.21
N LEU A 158 14.14 14.74 8.81
CA LEU A 158 14.02 13.30 9.03
C LEU A 158 14.01 12.50 7.73
N LEU A 159 13.33 12.97 6.68
CA LEU A 159 13.36 12.32 5.36
C LEU A 159 14.78 12.26 4.77
N HIS A 160 15.52 13.36 4.85
CA HIS A 160 16.91 13.39 4.41
C HIS A 160 17.82 12.48 5.25
N ALA A 161 17.61 12.44 6.56
CA ALA A 161 18.38 11.61 7.48
C ALA A 161 18.23 10.11 7.15
N ILE A 162 17.01 9.65 6.86
CA ILE A 162 16.76 8.28 6.34
C ILE A 162 17.54 8.06 5.05
N GLY A 163 17.46 9.02 4.12
CA GLY A 163 18.17 8.94 2.84
C GLY A 163 19.69 8.79 3.01
N HIS A 164 20.30 9.51 3.94
CA HIS A 164 21.74 9.40 4.21
C HIS A 164 22.12 8.02 4.75
N VAL A 165 21.36 7.46 5.70
CA VAL A 165 21.62 6.12 6.24
C VAL A 165 21.49 5.05 5.15
N CYS A 166 20.44 5.13 4.33
CA CYS A 166 20.23 4.20 3.22
C CYS A 166 21.36 4.31 2.19
N LYS A 167 21.78 5.53 1.85
CA LYS A 167 22.89 5.77 0.90
C LYS A 167 24.22 5.27 1.44
N ALA A 168 24.52 5.48 2.73
CA ALA A 168 25.70 4.97 3.39
C ALA A 168 25.72 3.43 3.44
N SER A 169 24.55 2.80 3.44
CA SER A 169 24.37 1.34 3.34
C SER A 169 24.47 0.80 1.91
N GLY A 170 24.85 1.63 0.93
CA GLY A 170 25.00 1.23 -0.47
C GLY A 170 23.68 1.11 -1.25
N LEU A 171 22.57 1.61 -0.71
CA LEU A 171 21.29 1.59 -1.41
C LEU A 171 21.16 2.76 -2.39
N HIS A 172 20.41 2.52 -3.47
CA HIS A 172 19.98 3.59 -4.36
C HIS A 172 18.85 4.38 -3.68
N VAL A 173 19.11 5.67 -3.47
CA VAL A 173 18.19 6.57 -2.79
C VAL A 173 17.72 7.65 -3.74
N LEU A 174 16.41 7.81 -3.85
CA LEU A 174 15.75 8.88 -4.58
C LEU A 174 15.08 9.82 -3.58
N TYR A 175 15.43 11.11 -3.65
CA TYR A 175 14.71 12.18 -2.96
C TYR A 175 14.12 13.12 -4.01
N VAL A 176 12.81 13.38 -3.88
CA VAL A 176 12.07 14.23 -4.80
C VAL A 176 11.01 15.00 -4.02
N SER A 177 10.80 16.27 -4.38
CA SER A 177 9.68 17.04 -3.83
C SER A 177 8.39 16.67 -4.56
N ALA A 178 7.23 16.84 -3.92
CA ALA A 178 5.95 16.59 -4.59
C ALA A 178 5.75 17.51 -5.82
N GLU A 179 6.24 18.74 -5.75
CA GLU A 179 6.22 19.70 -6.86
C GLU A 179 7.07 19.20 -8.04
N THR A 180 8.33 18.83 -7.80
CA THR A 180 9.22 18.24 -8.83
C THR A 180 8.59 16.99 -9.43
N PHE A 181 8.03 16.11 -8.59
CA PHE A 181 7.37 14.89 -9.05
C PHE A 181 6.17 15.19 -9.96
N THR A 182 5.41 16.25 -9.68
CA THR A 182 4.20 16.60 -10.45
C THR A 182 4.55 17.33 -11.75
N ASN A 183 5.62 18.12 -11.76
CA ASN A 183 6.06 18.89 -12.92
C ASN A 183 6.86 18.07 -13.95
N ASP A 184 7.52 16.97 -13.52
CA ASP A 184 8.35 16.11 -14.37
C ASP A 184 7.62 14.85 -14.87
N LEU A 185 6.29 14.74 -14.67
CA LEU A 185 5.41 13.62 -15.07
C LEU A 185 4.51 13.97 -16.26
#